data_AF-A0A957QX21-F1
#
_entry.id   AF-A0A957QX21-F1
#
_cell.length_a   1.000
_cell.length_b   1.000
_cell.length_c   1.000
_cell.angle_alpha   90.00
_cell.angle_beta   90.00
_cell.angle_gamma   90.00
#
_symmetry.space_group_name_H-M   'P 1'
#
loop_
_entity.id
_entity.type
_entity.pdbx_description
1 polymer ?
#
loop_
_entity_poly.entity_id
_entity_poly.type
_entity_poly.pdbx_seq_one_letter_code
_entity_poly.pdbx_strand_id
1 'polypeptide(L)'
;MKKRVASLLILVLLVLTMVPLALATEGQPQGGCPDNFHLHMAMEHEHGSDGQHQHVGNSRDRNGDGYICGKHVSADGSIHVHIDNNVPLP
;
A
#
# COMPACT_ATOMS: atom_id res chain seq x y z
N MET A 1 41.02 1.48 -23.65
CA MET A 1 39.69 1.06 -24.16
C MET A 1 39.10 -0.09 -23.34
N LYS A 2 39.79 -1.23 -23.17
CA LYS A 2 39.31 -2.40 -22.39
C LYS A 2 38.78 -2.07 -20.97
N LYS A 3 39.49 -1.23 -20.21
CA LYS A 3 39.08 -0.82 -18.85
C LYS A 3 37.78 0.03 -18.83
N ARG A 4 37.58 0.87 -19.86
CA ARG A 4 36.37 1.71 -19.97
C ARG A 4 35.14 0.90 -20.39
N VAL A 5 35.34 -0.10 -21.25
CA VAL A 5 34.29 -1.06 -21.64
C VAL A 5 33.87 -1.91 -20.45
N ALA A 6 34.83 -2.36 -19.63
CA ALA A 6 34.53 -3.12 -18.42
C ALA A 6 33.71 -2.31 -17.39
N SER A 7 34.06 -1.05 -17.14
CA SER A 7 33.26 -0.18 -16.24
C SER A 7 31.85 0.07 -16.76
N LEU A 8 31.67 0.23 -18.08
CA LEU A 8 30.35 0.39 -18.69
C LEU A 8 29.49 -0.87 -18.52
N LEU A 9 30.07 -2.05 -18.69
CA LEU A 9 29.38 -3.32 -18.47
C LEU A 9 28.94 -3.50 -17.02
N ILE A 10 29.79 -3.14 -16.05
CA ILE A 10 29.44 -3.22 -14.62
C ILE A 10 28.30 -2.25 -14.30
N LEU A 11 28.33 -1.03 -14.82
CA LEU A 11 27.27 -0.04 -14.61
C LEU A 11 25.93 -0.51 -15.18
N VAL A 12 25.95 -1.06 -16.41
CA VAL A 12 24.77 -1.62 -17.07
C VAL A 12 24.20 -2.78 -16.26
N LEU A 13 25.07 -3.68 -15.75
CA LEU A 13 24.65 -4.81 -14.92
C LEU A 13 24.00 -4.33 -13.61
N LEU A 14 24.57 -3.30 -12.97
CA LEU A 14 24.01 -2.71 -11.74
C LEU A 14 22.60 -2.13 -11.98
N VAL A 15 22.42 -1.41 -13.07
CA VAL A 15 21.12 -0.82 -13.45
C VAL A 15 20.10 -1.92 -13.72
N LEU A 16 20.48 -2.98 -14.45
CA LEU A 16 19.61 -4.13 -14.74
C LEU A 16 19.17 -4.87 -13.47
N THR A 17 20.00 -4.93 -12.42
CA THR A 17 19.63 -5.55 -11.14
C THR A 17 18.67 -4.72 -10.28
N MET A 18 18.51 -3.42 -10.57
CA MET A 18 17.66 -2.51 -9.79
C MET A 18 16.23 -2.39 -10.37
N VAL A 19 16.02 -2.75 -11.64
CA VAL A 19 14.70 -2.72 -12.30
C VAL A 19 13.62 -3.58 -11.60
N PRO A 20 13.90 -4.79 -11.07
CA PRO A 20 12.88 -5.62 -10.45
C PRO A 20 12.28 -5.02 -9.16
N LEU A 21 13.02 -4.15 -8.47
CA LEU A 21 12.56 -3.53 -7.22
C LEU A 21 11.52 -2.42 -7.45
N ALA A 22 11.54 -1.79 -8.63
CA ALA A 22 10.59 -0.74 -8.99
C ALA A 22 9.26 -1.29 -9.54
N LEU A 23 9.22 -2.58 -9.88
CA LEU A 23 8.05 -3.29 -10.41
C LEU A 23 7.47 -4.27 -9.38
N ALA A 24 7.73 -4.05 -8.08
CA ALA A 24 6.97 -4.73 -7.05
C ALA A 24 5.48 -4.52 -7.38
N THR A 25 4.82 -5.62 -7.72
CA THR A 25 3.39 -5.66 -7.95
C THR A 25 2.71 -5.00 -6.77
N GLU A 26 1.54 -4.38 -6.94
CA GLU A 26 0.69 -4.10 -5.78
C GLU A 26 0.66 -5.40 -4.96
N GLY A 27 1.17 -5.35 -3.73
CA GLY A 27 1.43 -6.53 -2.93
C GLY A 27 0.13 -7.30 -2.81
N GLN A 28 0.15 -8.63 -2.77
CA GLN A 28 -1.05 -9.28 -2.24
C GLN A 28 -1.17 -8.87 -0.76
N PRO A 29 -2.40 -8.58 -0.27
CA PRO A 29 -2.57 -8.27 1.13
C PRO A 29 -1.98 -9.40 1.98
N GLN A 30 -1.12 -9.06 2.93
CA GLN A 30 -0.49 -9.99 3.85
C GLN A 30 -1.47 -10.50 4.91
N GLY A 31 -2.54 -9.74 5.15
CA GLY A 31 -3.66 -10.15 6.00
C GLY A 31 -5.01 -9.67 5.50
N GLY A 32 -6.06 -10.23 6.08
CA GLY A 32 -7.45 -9.90 5.83
C GLY A 32 -8.02 -8.88 6.80
N CYS A 33 -9.32 -8.69 6.67
CA CYS A 33 -10.10 -7.78 7.51
C CYS A 33 -10.98 -8.54 8.51
N PRO A 34 -11.24 -7.96 9.70
CA PRO A 34 -12.27 -8.47 10.60
C PRO A 34 -13.65 -8.46 9.94
N ASP A 35 -14.58 -9.21 10.52
CA ASP A 35 -15.95 -9.29 10.00
C ASP A 35 -16.58 -7.90 9.82
N ASN A 36 -17.23 -7.71 8.68
CA ASN A 36 -17.90 -6.46 8.27
C ASN A 36 -16.95 -5.28 7.99
N PHE A 37 -15.66 -5.52 7.83
CA PHE A 37 -14.72 -4.57 7.25
C PHE A 37 -14.39 -4.97 5.82
N HIS A 38 -14.07 -3.98 5.00
CA HIS A 38 -13.66 -4.17 3.62
C HIS A 38 -12.19 -3.80 3.45
N LEU A 39 -11.47 -4.56 2.62
CA LEU A 39 -10.09 -4.28 2.29
C LEU A 39 -10.02 -3.10 1.31
N HIS A 40 -9.16 -2.13 1.61
CA HIS A 40 -8.90 -0.96 0.77
C HIS A 40 -7.39 -0.78 0.62
N MET A 41 -6.95 -0.25 -0.53
CA MET A 41 -5.58 0.22 -0.68
C MET A 41 -5.32 1.35 0.31
N ALA A 42 -4.19 1.28 1.01
CA ALA A 42 -3.69 2.31 1.89
C ALA A 42 -3.23 3.50 1.04
N MET A 43 -4.18 4.36 0.67
CA MET A 43 -3.88 5.62 0.00
C MET A 43 -3.67 6.68 1.09
N GLU A 44 -2.57 7.44 1.02
CA GLU A 44 -2.53 8.75 1.65
C GLU A 44 -3.58 9.59 0.92
N HIS A 45 -4.81 9.58 1.43
CA HIS A 45 -5.82 10.49 0.94
C HIS A 45 -5.36 11.91 1.29
N GLU A 46 -4.66 12.56 0.36
CA GLU A 46 -4.63 14.01 0.32
C GLU A 46 -6.09 14.46 0.32
N HIS A 47 -6.46 15.26 1.32
CA HIS A 47 -7.79 15.85 1.43
C HIS A 47 -8.01 16.86 0.30
N GLY A 48 -8.26 16.35 -0.91
CA GLY A 48 -8.53 17.13 -2.11
C GLY A 48 -9.74 16.55 -2.81
N SER A 49 -10.92 17.01 -2.42
CA SER A 49 -12.20 16.79 -3.10
C SER A 49 -12.70 15.34 -3.12
N ASP A 50 -13.47 14.95 -2.10
CA ASP A 50 -14.78 14.31 -2.26
C ASP A 50 -15.37 13.95 -0.88
N GLY A 51 -16.32 14.76 -0.40
CA GLY A 51 -17.14 14.48 0.79
C GLY A 51 -16.42 14.66 2.13
N GLN A 52 -17.04 15.39 3.06
CA GLN A 52 -16.53 15.56 4.43
C GLN A 52 -16.71 14.27 5.24
N HIS A 53 -15.92 13.24 4.97
CA HIS A 53 -15.96 12.00 5.76
C HIS A 53 -15.02 12.12 6.97
N GLN A 54 -15.52 11.76 8.15
CA GLN A 54 -14.73 11.67 9.36
C GLN A 54 -14.11 10.29 9.46
N HIS A 55 -12.78 10.23 9.36
CA HIS A 55 -12.03 8.99 9.57
C HIS A 55 -11.69 8.81 11.06
N VAL A 56 -11.96 7.63 11.60
CA VAL A 56 -11.68 7.25 12.98
C VAL A 56 -10.81 6.00 13.00
N GLY A 57 -9.74 5.99 13.80
CA GLY A 57 -8.86 4.83 13.95
C GLY A 57 -7.51 5.01 13.25
N ASN A 58 -6.92 3.89 12.80
CA ASN A 58 -5.61 3.87 12.18
C ASN A 58 -5.76 3.81 10.65
N SER A 59 -5.49 4.93 9.99
CA SER A 59 -5.44 5.03 8.52
C SER A 59 -4.04 4.77 7.94
N ARG A 60 -3.09 4.28 8.76
CA ARG A 60 -1.75 3.93 8.30
C ARG A 60 -1.65 2.42 8.14
N ASP A 61 -1.12 2.00 7.00
CA ASP A 61 -0.61 0.64 6.79
C ASP A 61 0.59 0.41 7.74
N ARG A 62 0.44 -0.54 8.67
CA ARG A 62 1.50 -0.89 9.64
C ARG A 62 2.31 -2.11 9.22
N ASN A 63 1.79 -2.96 8.35
CA ASN A 63 2.45 -4.18 7.91
C ASN A 63 3.23 -3.99 6.58
N GLY A 64 3.07 -2.83 5.94
CA GLY A 64 3.78 -2.40 4.74
C GLY A 64 3.30 -3.10 3.47
N ASP A 65 2.11 -3.70 3.48
CA ASP A 65 1.55 -4.42 2.33
C ASP A 65 0.75 -3.54 1.36
N GLY A 66 0.51 -2.29 1.74
CA GLY A 66 -0.25 -1.31 0.97
C GLY A 66 -1.77 -1.39 1.17
N TYR A 67 -2.27 -2.08 2.20
CA TYR A 67 -3.69 -2.23 2.47
C TYR A 67 -4.10 -1.84 3.90
N ILE A 68 -5.37 -1.48 4.06
CA ILE A 68 -6.06 -1.25 5.33
C ILE A 68 -7.49 -1.78 5.24
N CYS A 69 -8.16 -1.85 6.38
CA CYS A 69 -9.55 -2.27 6.49
C CYS A 69 -10.45 -1.08 6.86
N GLY A 70 -11.51 -0.87 6.08
CA GLY A 70 -12.46 0.23 6.23
C GLY A 70 -13.87 -0.25 6.53
N LYS A 71 -14.61 0.54 7.32
CA LYS A 71 -16.03 0.30 7.61
C LYS A 71 -16.79 1.61 7.81
N HIS A 72 -17.91 1.76 7.10
CA HIS A 72 -18.89 2.80 7.38
C HIS A 72 -19.64 2.49 8.69
N VAL A 73 -19.67 3.44 9.63
CA VAL A 73 -20.33 3.23 10.95
C VAL A 73 -21.49 4.17 11.22
N SER A 74 -21.62 5.27 10.48
CA SER A 74 -22.79 6.15 10.57
C SER A 74 -23.86 5.77 9.57
N ALA A 75 -25.13 6.03 9.91
CA ALA A 75 -26.27 5.72 9.05
C ALA A 75 -26.27 6.50 7.71
N ASP A 76 -25.62 7.66 7.70
CA ASP A 76 -25.44 8.53 6.53
C ASP A 76 -24.12 8.28 5.77
N GLY A 77 -23.28 7.35 6.23
CA GLY A 77 -21.97 7.06 5.63
C GLY A 77 -20.90 8.14 5.83
N SER A 78 -21.14 9.16 6.66
CA SER A 78 -20.16 10.21 6.96
C SER A 78 -18.99 9.75 7.82
N ILE A 79 -19.13 8.71 8.65
CA ILE A 79 -18.06 8.23 9.55
C ILE A 79 -17.51 6.89 9.08
N HIS A 80 -16.20 6.88 8.85
CA HIS A 80 -15.44 5.72 8.36
C HIS A 80 -14.45 5.29 9.43
N VAL A 81 -14.48 4.03 9.83
CA VAL A 81 -13.47 3.44 10.72
C VAL A 81 -12.42 2.75 9.88
N HIS A 82 -11.16 3.12 10.09
CA HIS A 82 -10.00 2.47 9.48
C HIS A 82 -9.19 1.71 10.53
N ILE A 83 -8.78 0.49 10.20
CA ILE A 83 -7.86 -0.36 10.98
C ILE A 83 -6.90 -1.06 10.03
N ASP A 84 -5.83 -1.62 10.58
CA ASP A 84 -4.85 -2.39 9.81
C ASP A 84 -5.39 -3.78 9.40
N ASN A 85 -4.94 -4.32 8.28
CA ASN A 85 -5.39 -5.62 7.74
C ASN A 85 -4.54 -6.79 8.28
N ASN A 86 -4.48 -6.98 9.60
CA ASN A 86 -3.66 -8.02 10.23
C ASN A 86 -4.39 -9.32 10.57
N VAL A 87 -5.61 -9.55 10.07
CA VAL A 87 -6.28 -10.83 10.30
C VAL A 87 -5.58 -11.89 9.46
N PRO A 88 -5.17 -13.05 10.01
CA PRO A 88 -4.58 -14.10 9.21
C PRO A 88 -5.50 -14.53 8.06
N LEU A 89 -4.97 -14.63 6.84
CA LEU A 89 -5.70 -15.19 5.71
C LEU A 89 -5.88 -16.71 5.90
N PRO A 90 -7.02 -17.29 5.47
CA PRO A 90 -7.24 -18.74 5.51
C PRO A 90 -6.35 -19.52 4.53
#